data_AF-A0A1F2UQU7-F1
#
_entry.id   AF-A0A1F2UQU7-F1
#
_cell.length_a   1.000
_cell.length_b   1.000
_cell.length_c   1.000
_cell.angle_alpha   90.00
_cell.angle_beta   90.00
_cell.angle_gamma   90.00
#
_symmetry.space_group_name_H-M   'P 1'
#
loop_
_entity.id
_entity.type
_entity.pdbx_description
1 polymer ?
#
loop_
_entity_poly.entity_id
_entity_poly.type
_entity_poly.pdbx_seq_one_letter_code
_entity_poly.pdbx_strand_id
1 'polypeptide(L)'
;MLEREEYEAVLHKLADMRERTAIEIRVTCGPQFARIVSKRSQGTNVKGCLGGREFCFISYKGDVQICGFLDISAGNIVENGFDFAQIWTGSQFLNAIRNRGEFAGKCGSCEYIDSCGGCRARAYAVMGDFLASDTICDHKVNT
;
A
#
# COMPACT_ATOMS: atom_id res chain seq x y z
N MET A 1 2.49 -8.90 17.49
CA MET A 1 2.68 -8.48 16.06
C MET A 1 3.94 -9.18 15.59
N LEU A 2 4.02 -9.65 14.34
CA LEU A 2 5.26 -10.26 13.84
C LEU A 2 6.39 -9.22 13.81
N GLU A 3 7.60 -9.63 14.16
CA GLU A 3 8.79 -8.82 13.94
C GLU A 3 9.11 -8.70 12.44
N ARG A 4 9.95 -7.73 12.06
CA ARG A 4 10.26 -7.43 10.64
C ARG A 4 10.78 -8.66 9.88
N GLU A 5 11.72 -9.37 10.50
CA GLU A 5 12.36 -10.57 9.95
C GLU A 5 11.37 -11.73 9.80
N GLU A 6 10.52 -11.94 10.80
CA GLU A 6 9.47 -12.96 10.77
C GLU A 6 8.43 -12.66 9.68
N TYR A 7 8.03 -11.40 9.55
CA TYR A 7 7.11 -10.96 8.52
C TYR A 7 7.69 -11.17 7.11
N GLU A 8 8.94 -10.79 6.89
CA GLU A 8 9.65 -11.02 5.62
C GLU A 8 9.75 -12.53 5.29
N ALA A 9 10.07 -13.36 6.30
CA ALA A 9 10.14 -14.81 6.15
C ALA A 9 8.78 -15.42 5.76
N VAL A 10 7.68 -14.95 6.36
CA VAL A 10 6.32 -15.36 5.98
C VAL A 10 6.01 -15.01 4.53
N LEU A 11 6.37 -13.81 4.07
CA LEU A 11 6.13 -13.42 2.68
C LEU A 11 6.92 -14.27 1.68
N HIS A 12 8.16 -14.65 2.02
CA HIS A 12 8.94 -15.59 1.22
C HIS A 12 8.31 -16.98 1.16
N LYS A 13 7.81 -17.49 2.29
CA LYS A 13 7.07 -18.75 2.34
C LYS A 13 5.81 -18.72 1.47
N LEU A 14 5.06 -17.61 1.51
CA LEU A 14 3.88 -17.43 0.64
C LEU A 14 4.26 -17.39 -0.85
N ALA A 15 5.41 -16.79 -1.19
CA ALA A 15 5.91 -16.80 -2.56
C ALA A 15 6.30 -18.21 -3.01
N ASP A 16 6.97 -18.99 -2.15
CA ASP A 16 7.27 -20.41 -2.43
C ASP A 16 5.99 -21.23 -2.64
N MET A 17 4.96 -21.01 -1.82
CA MET A 17 3.67 -21.69 -1.95
C MET A 17 2.97 -21.34 -3.28
N ARG A 18 3.07 -20.07 -3.71
CA ARG A 18 2.47 -19.61 -4.96
C ARG A 18 3.09 -20.29 -6.18
N GLU A 19 4.40 -20.55 -6.15
CA GLU A 19 5.12 -21.23 -7.24
C GLU A 19 4.82 -22.73 -7.30
N ARG A 20 4.43 -23.34 -6.17
CA ARG A 20 4.22 -24.79 -6.04
C ARG A 20 2.77 -25.24 -6.16
N THR A 21 1.82 -24.31 -6.22
CA THR A 21 0.40 -24.62 -6.20
C THR A 21 -0.33 -23.93 -7.35
N ALA A 22 -1.43 -24.54 -7.81
CA ALA A 22 -2.30 -23.92 -8.81
C ALA A 22 -3.25 -22.86 -8.20
N ILE A 23 -3.26 -22.71 -6.88
CA ILE A 23 -4.10 -21.73 -6.17
C ILE A 23 -3.43 -20.36 -6.24
N GLU A 24 -4.16 -19.36 -6.70
CA GLU A 24 -3.68 -17.98 -6.67
C GLU A 24 -3.54 -17.50 -5.22
N ILE A 25 -2.33 -17.08 -4.84
CA ILE A 25 -2.05 -16.50 -3.53
C ILE A 25 -1.87 -14.98 -3.69
N ARG A 26 -2.75 -14.23 -3.03
CA ARG A 26 -2.69 -12.77 -2.93
C ARG A 26 -2.52 -12.35 -1.47
N VAL A 27 -1.62 -11.39 -1.24
CA VAL A 27 -1.36 -10.86 0.11
C VAL A 27 -2.04 -9.50 0.27
N THR A 28 -3.10 -9.46 1.08
CA THR A 28 -3.80 -8.22 1.43
C THR A 28 -3.01 -7.46 2.49
N CYS A 29 -2.87 -6.14 2.32
CA CYS A 29 -2.13 -5.27 3.23
C CYS A 29 -0.64 -5.62 3.46
N GLY A 30 -0.08 -6.49 2.59
CA GLY A 30 1.34 -6.83 2.53
C GLY A 30 2.00 -6.46 1.21
N PRO A 31 2.11 -5.15 0.88
CA PRO A 31 2.62 -4.67 -0.40
C PRO A 31 4.07 -5.09 -0.69
N GLN A 32 4.86 -5.42 0.33
CA GLN A 32 6.22 -5.97 0.20
C GLN A 32 6.24 -7.27 -0.63
N PHE A 33 5.13 -8.02 -0.65
CA PHE A 33 5.00 -9.23 -1.44
C PHE A 33 5.26 -8.96 -2.94
N ALA A 34 4.84 -7.80 -3.46
CA ALA A 34 5.10 -7.39 -4.83
C ALA A 34 6.60 -7.34 -5.14
N ARG A 35 7.42 -6.81 -4.22
CA ARG A 35 8.89 -6.79 -4.33
C ARG A 35 9.47 -8.20 -4.34
N ILE A 36 9.01 -9.07 -3.44
CA ILE A 36 9.55 -10.43 -3.32
C ILE A 36 9.26 -11.23 -4.60
N VAL A 37 8.04 -11.15 -5.09
CA VAL A 37 7.62 -11.83 -6.32
C VAL A 37 8.35 -11.27 -7.55
N SER A 38 8.51 -9.95 -7.66
CA SER A 38 9.18 -9.33 -8.81
C SER A 38 10.65 -9.76 -8.95
N LYS A 39 11.30 -10.14 -7.84
CA LYS A 39 12.68 -10.67 -7.84
C LYS A 39 12.77 -12.13 -8.30
N ARG A 40 11.71 -12.92 -8.12
CA ARG A 40 11.75 -14.38 -8.30
C ARG A 40 11.26 -14.82 -9.67
N SER A 41 10.21 -14.20 -10.17
CA SER A 41 9.57 -14.56 -11.43
C SER A 41 9.44 -13.34 -12.33
N GLN A 42 10.22 -13.31 -13.42
CA GLN A 42 10.05 -12.29 -14.45
C GLN A 42 8.66 -12.44 -15.08
N GLY A 43 7.88 -11.34 -15.10
CA GLY A 43 6.62 -11.27 -15.86
C GLY A 43 5.32 -11.42 -15.07
N THR A 44 5.31 -11.58 -13.73
CA THR A 44 4.05 -11.62 -12.97
C THR A 44 3.61 -10.24 -12.49
N ASN A 45 2.39 -9.82 -12.84
CA ASN A 45 1.81 -8.52 -12.47
C ASN A 45 1.23 -8.51 -11.04
N VAL A 46 2.09 -8.67 -10.02
CA VAL A 46 1.69 -8.46 -8.62
C VAL A 46 1.95 -7.01 -8.24
N LYS A 47 0.88 -6.28 -7.94
CA LYS A 47 0.93 -4.88 -7.50
C LYS A 47 0.86 -4.80 -5.98
N GLY A 48 1.58 -3.83 -5.41
CA GLY A 48 1.56 -3.50 -3.99
C GLY A 48 0.29 -2.73 -3.59
N CYS A 49 0.44 -1.63 -2.85
CA CYS A 49 -0.72 -0.88 -2.38
C CYS A 49 -1.48 -0.23 -3.55
N LEU A 50 -2.74 -0.63 -3.73
CA LEU A 50 -3.66 -0.11 -4.75
C LEU A 50 -4.56 1.03 -4.25
N GLY A 51 -4.61 1.25 -2.94
CA GLY A 51 -5.50 2.22 -2.30
C GLY A 51 -5.21 3.64 -2.77
N GLY A 52 -6.25 4.37 -3.16
CA GLY A 52 -6.15 5.71 -3.71
C GLY A 52 -5.61 5.77 -5.14
N ARG A 53 -5.27 4.63 -5.77
CA ARG A 53 -4.75 4.55 -7.15
C ARG A 53 -5.69 3.81 -8.09
N GLU A 54 -6.16 2.65 -7.66
CA GLU A 54 -7.07 1.80 -8.45
C GLU A 54 -8.40 1.58 -7.76
N PHE A 55 -8.46 1.76 -6.44
CA PHE A 55 -9.69 1.68 -5.68
C PHE A 55 -9.68 2.66 -4.49
N CYS A 56 -10.87 2.95 -3.97
CA CYS A 56 -11.09 3.52 -2.64
C CYS A 56 -12.10 2.66 -1.87
N PHE A 57 -12.15 2.89 -0.58
CA PHE A 57 -13.20 2.45 0.32
C PHE A 57 -14.14 3.64 0.59
N ILE A 58 -15.45 3.39 0.66
CA ILE A 58 -16.43 4.40 1.13
C ILE A 58 -17.00 3.89 2.44
N SER A 59 -16.81 4.65 3.52
CA SER A 59 -17.28 4.28 4.85
C SER A 59 -18.81 4.37 4.95
N TYR A 60 -19.38 3.80 6.00
CA TYR A 60 -20.83 3.92 6.26
C TYR A 60 -21.30 5.37 6.48
N LYS A 61 -20.37 6.28 6.80
CA LYS A 61 -20.65 7.72 6.95
C LYS A 61 -20.55 8.48 5.63
N GLY A 62 -20.08 7.83 4.56
CA GLY A 62 -19.83 8.44 3.25
C GLY A 62 -18.39 8.92 3.04
N ASP A 63 -17.47 8.71 3.98
CA ASP A 63 -16.06 9.10 3.81
C ASP A 63 -15.37 8.25 2.75
N VAL A 64 -14.75 8.89 1.77
CA VAL A 64 -13.89 8.24 0.78
C VAL A 64 -12.49 8.07 1.37
N GLN A 65 -11.97 6.85 1.41
CA GLN A 65 -10.69 6.49 2.03
C GLN A 65 -9.88 5.58 1.11
N ILE A 66 -8.57 5.44 1.33
CA ILE A 66 -7.76 4.56 0.46
C ILE A 66 -7.92 3.07 0.79
N CYS A 67 -8.33 2.74 2.01
CA CYS A 67 -8.66 1.39 2.49
C CYS A 67 -9.41 1.48 3.82
N GLY A 68 -10.04 0.39 4.26
CA GLY A 68 -10.75 0.34 5.54
C GLY A 68 -9.87 0.35 6.81
N PHE A 69 -8.55 0.52 6.67
CA PHE A 69 -7.59 0.52 7.79
C PHE A 69 -6.92 1.88 8.03
N LEU A 70 -7.08 2.85 7.12
CA LEU A 70 -6.53 4.19 7.28
C LEU A 70 -7.67 5.19 7.45
N ASP A 71 -7.85 5.67 8.68
CA ASP A 71 -8.92 6.60 9.03
C ASP A 71 -8.59 8.05 8.67
N ILE A 72 -8.37 8.30 7.38
CA ILE A 72 -8.18 9.64 6.80
C ILE A 72 -9.15 9.78 5.65
N SER A 73 -10.07 10.74 5.77
CA SER A 73 -11.05 11.05 4.74
C SER A 73 -10.41 11.86 3.60
N ALA A 74 -10.63 11.41 2.37
CA ALA A 74 -10.35 12.16 1.16
C ALA A 74 -11.43 13.20 0.84
N GLY A 75 -12.58 13.13 1.53
CA GLY A 75 -13.81 13.86 1.29
C GLY A 75 -15.03 12.95 1.54
N ASN A 76 -16.19 13.55 1.80
CA ASN A 76 -17.43 12.81 2.02
C ASN A 76 -18.33 12.85 0.77
N ILE A 77 -18.76 11.68 0.31
CA ILE A 77 -19.53 11.57 -0.94
C ILE A 77 -20.91 12.22 -0.86
N VAL A 78 -21.56 12.19 0.30
CA VAL A 78 -22.90 12.76 0.49
C VAL A 78 -22.81 14.29 0.55
N GLU A 79 -21.84 14.79 1.31
CA GLU A 79 -21.61 16.24 1.45
C GLU A 79 -21.17 16.87 0.12
N ASN A 80 -20.42 16.14 -0.70
CA ASN A 80 -20.00 16.59 -2.03
C ASN A 80 -21.05 16.37 -3.13
N GLY A 81 -22.34 16.23 -2.76
CA GLY A 81 -23.43 16.09 -3.73
C GLY A 81 -23.33 14.86 -4.63
N PHE A 82 -22.71 13.78 -4.13
CA PHE A 82 -22.40 12.56 -4.87
C PHE A 82 -21.45 12.72 -6.06
N ASP A 83 -20.71 13.83 -6.14
CA ASP A 83 -19.62 13.99 -7.11
C ASP A 83 -18.35 13.27 -6.61
N PHE A 84 -18.28 11.98 -6.91
CA PHE A 84 -17.13 11.16 -6.59
C PHE A 84 -15.88 11.58 -7.38
N ALA A 85 -16.04 12.05 -8.63
CA ALA A 85 -14.92 12.37 -9.50
C ALA A 85 -14.13 13.56 -8.95
N GLN A 86 -14.83 14.57 -8.43
CA GLN A 86 -14.21 15.71 -7.76
C GLN A 86 -13.39 15.29 -6.54
N ILE A 87 -13.92 14.43 -5.66
CA ILE A 87 -13.16 13.89 -4.51
C ILE A 87 -11.95 13.11 -5.01
N TRP A 88 -12.17 12.18 -5.95
CA TRP A 88 -11.14 11.27 -6.43
C TRP A 88 -9.97 12.03 -7.06
N THR A 89 -10.22 13.08 -7.83
CA THR A 89 -9.19 13.83 -8.56
C THR A 89 -8.64 15.04 -7.79
N GLY A 90 -9.46 15.69 -6.97
CA GLY A 90 -9.15 16.94 -6.28
C GLY A 90 -8.64 16.78 -4.86
N SER A 91 -8.80 15.61 -4.23
CA SER A 91 -8.37 15.41 -2.85
C SER A 91 -6.85 15.52 -2.68
N GLN A 92 -6.41 16.45 -1.82
CA GLN A 92 -4.99 16.60 -1.48
C GLN A 92 -4.40 15.30 -0.89
N PHE A 93 -5.18 14.62 -0.05
CA PHE A 93 -4.77 13.34 0.53
C PHE A 93 -4.53 12.26 -0.53
N LEU A 94 -5.46 12.07 -1.46
CA LEU A 94 -5.30 11.08 -2.53
C LEU A 94 -4.13 11.44 -3.46
N ASN A 95 -3.95 12.73 -3.74
CA ASN A 95 -2.86 13.19 -4.59
C ASN A 95 -1.49 13.01 -3.91
N ALA A 96 -1.38 13.23 -2.60
CA ALA A 96 -0.17 12.91 -1.84
C ALA A 96 0.13 11.39 -1.85
N ILE A 97 -0.89 10.54 -1.71
CA ILE A 97 -0.73 9.07 -1.80
C ILE A 97 -0.23 8.61 -3.18
N ARG A 98 -0.70 9.28 -4.25
CA ARG A 98 -0.28 9.02 -5.63
C ARG A 98 1.10 9.58 -5.94
N ASN A 99 1.49 10.68 -5.28
CA ASN A 99 2.80 11.29 -5.43
C ASN A 99 3.86 10.50 -4.63
N ARG A 100 4.36 9.43 -5.24
CA ARG A 100 5.39 8.57 -4.63
C ARG A 100 6.68 9.30 -4.28
N GLY A 101 6.98 10.42 -4.94
CA GLY A 101 8.15 11.25 -4.66
C GLY A 101 8.10 11.97 -3.30
N GLU A 102 6.93 12.07 -2.68
CA GLU A 102 6.76 12.69 -1.36
C GLU A 102 6.96 11.70 -0.20
N PHE A 103 7.22 10.42 -0.48
CA PHE A 103 7.32 9.40 0.56
C PHE A 103 8.61 9.61 1.35
N ALA A 104 8.52 9.58 2.68
CA ALA A 104 9.65 9.87 3.55
C ALA A 104 10.44 8.60 3.94
N GLY A 105 11.69 8.81 4.35
CA GLY A 105 12.59 7.77 4.83
C GLY A 105 12.96 6.76 3.75
N LYS A 106 13.15 5.49 4.13
CA LYS A 106 13.55 4.42 3.20
C LYS A 106 12.61 4.27 2.00
N CYS A 107 11.32 4.54 2.15
CA CYS A 107 10.39 4.43 1.03
C CYS A 107 10.66 5.48 -0.06
N GLY A 108 11.09 6.69 0.29
CA GLY A 108 11.34 7.77 -0.67
C GLY A 108 12.51 7.54 -1.62
N SER A 109 13.48 6.72 -1.22
CA SER A 109 14.64 6.34 -2.04
C SER A 109 14.61 4.89 -2.51
N CYS A 110 13.53 4.15 -2.23
CA CYS A 110 13.45 2.71 -2.52
C CYS A 110 13.25 2.45 -4.01
N GLU A 111 14.03 1.51 -4.56
CA GLU A 111 13.94 1.06 -5.95
C GLU A 111 12.62 0.34 -6.29
N TYR A 112 11.83 -0.01 -5.27
CA TYR A 112 10.52 -0.67 -5.39
C TYR A 112 9.33 0.25 -5.10
N ILE A 113 9.53 1.57 -5.05
CA ILE A 113 8.47 2.49 -4.63
C ILE A 113 7.21 2.40 -5.52
N ASP A 114 7.37 2.25 -6.83
CA ASP A 114 6.25 2.20 -7.78
C ASP A 114 5.45 0.89 -7.72
N SER A 115 6.14 -0.22 -7.47
CA SER A 115 5.55 -1.56 -7.43
C SER A 115 5.02 -1.93 -6.04
N CYS A 116 5.67 -1.51 -4.96
CA CYS A 116 5.31 -1.83 -3.58
C CYS A 116 4.54 -0.68 -2.91
N GLY A 117 5.19 0.47 -2.74
CA GLY A 117 4.62 1.64 -2.05
C GLY A 117 4.40 1.49 -0.54
N GLY A 118 4.55 0.30 0.06
CA GLY A 118 4.31 0.08 1.49
C GLY A 118 2.84 0.30 1.94
N CYS A 119 2.51 -0.14 3.14
CA CYS A 119 1.20 0.01 3.75
C CYS A 119 1.10 1.37 4.44
N ARG A 120 0.28 2.26 3.87
CA ARG A 120 0.09 3.63 4.36
C ARG A 120 -0.69 3.67 5.67
N ALA A 121 -1.64 2.75 5.87
CA ALA A 121 -2.35 2.56 7.13
C ALA A 121 -1.38 2.25 8.28
N ARG A 122 -0.40 1.38 8.04
CA ARG A 122 0.61 1.03 9.04
C ARG A 122 1.61 2.15 9.29
N ALA A 123 2.05 2.84 8.24
CA ALA A 123 2.88 4.03 8.40
C ALA A 123 2.19 5.06 9.31
N TYR A 124 0.92 5.37 9.04
CA TYR A 124 0.15 6.30 9.85
C TYR A 124 -0.07 5.82 11.29
N ALA A 125 -0.48 4.55 11.48
CA ALA A 125 -0.75 4.01 12.81
C ALA A 125 0.48 4.01 13.74
N VAL A 126 1.70 3.88 13.19
CA VAL A 126 2.94 3.81 13.99
C VAL A 126 3.64 5.17 14.07
N MET A 127 3.64 5.95 12.98
CA MET A 127 4.43 7.17 12.88
C MET A 127 3.59 8.46 12.96
N GLY A 128 2.26 8.36 12.90
CA GLY A 128 1.37 9.51 12.76
C GLY A 128 1.40 10.16 11.37
N ASP A 129 2.11 9.57 10.41
CA ASP A 129 2.30 10.10 9.06
C ASP A 129 2.11 8.99 8.02
N PHE A 130 1.16 9.19 7.10
CA PHE A 130 0.85 8.23 6.04
C PHE A 130 1.87 8.25 4.89
N LEU A 131 2.68 9.31 4.77
CA LEU A 131 3.80 9.41 3.83
C LEU A 131 5.09 8.80 4.39
N ALA A 132 5.13 8.52 5.70
CA ALA A 132 6.27 7.87 6.33
C ALA A 132 6.54 6.46 5.77
N SER A 133 7.73 5.96 6.10
CA SER A 133 8.13 4.62 5.74
C SER A 133 7.30 3.55 6.41
N ASP A 134 7.06 2.47 5.67
CA ASP A 134 6.40 1.29 6.21
C ASP A 134 7.30 0.57 7.23
N THR A 135 6.90 0.61 8.50
CA THR A 135 7.71 0.22 9.64
C THR A 135 7.97 -1.28 9.76
N ILE A 136 7.17 -2.15 9.11
CA ILE A 136 7.40 -3.61 9.14
C ILE A 136 8.35 -4.09 8.04
N CYS A 137 8.60 -3.26 7.02
CA CYS A 137 9.39 -3.66 5.87
C CYS A 137 10.87 -3.86 6.28
N ASP A 138 11.43 -5.05 6.00
CA ASP A 138 12.83 -5.36 6.35
C ASP A 138 13.85 -5.00 5.27
N HIS A 139 13.39 -4.62 4.07
CA HIS A 139 14.26 -4.29 2.93
C HIS A 139 15.17 -3.09 3.21
N LYS A 140 16.45 -3.25 2.88
CA LYS A 140 17.48 -2.22 2.90
C LYS A 140 17.62 -1.62 1.51
N VAL A 141 17.52 -0.30 1.42
CA VAL A 141 17.64 0.43 0.15
C VAL A 141 19.09 0.39 -0.31
N ASN A 142 19.31 0.07 -1.59
CA ASN A 142 20.63 0.17 -2.19
C ASN A 142 20.99 1.65 -2.27
N THR A 143 21.96 2.07 -1.46
CA THR A 143 22.45 3.46 -1.41
C THR A 143 23.75 3.55 -2.21
#